data_AF-A0A350X5G5-F1
#
_entry.id   AF-A0A350X5G5-F1
#
_cell.length_a   1.000
_cell.length_b   1.000
_cell.length_c   1.000
_cell.angle_alpha   90.00
_cell.angle_beta   90.00
_cell.angle_gamma   90.00
#
_symmetry.space_group_name_H-M   'P 1'
#
loop_
_entity.id
_entity.type
_entity.pdbx_description
1 polymer ?
#
loop_
_entity_poly.entity_id
_entity_poly.type
_entity_poly.pdbx_seq_one_letter_code
_entity_poly.pdbx_strand_id
1 'polypeptide(L)'
;LVVFLLYKQLLFYTFDPLGAQAAGLPVNLLNFGLMVLIALTIVASMKAVGVILVLSLLITPGATAYLLVKRLHQVMILGAGIGIFSSISGMYLSYFFNLPSGPAIVLVASGLFVLALLFSPSYGIFTQPKSNSQQLPAVWRELKQLIR
;
A
#
# COMPACT_ATOMS: atom_id res chain seq x y z
N LEU A 1 -0.20 15.63 -9.42
CA LEU A 1 -0.67 17.01 -9.15
C LEU A 1 -2.09 17.05 -8.61
N VAL A 2 -3.07 16.45 -9.30
CA VAL A 2 -4.47 16.34 -8.82
C VAL A 2 -4.57 15.65 -7.44
N VAL A 3 -3.85 14.55 -7.23
CA VAL A 3 -3.78 13.85 -5.92
C VAL A 3 -3.20 14.71 -4.81
N PHE A 4 -2.28 15.64 -5.14
CA PHE A 4 -1.65 16.52 -4.15
C PHE A 4 -2.60 17.64 -3.72
N LEU A 5 -3.37 18.21 -4.66
CA LEU A 5 -4.40 19.21 -4.36
C LEU A 5 -5.58 18.63 -3.54
N LEU A 6 -5.98 17.39 -3.83
CA LEU A 6 -7.09 16.71 -3.15
C LEU A 6 -6.65 15.93 -1.90
N TYR A 7 -5.39 16.07 -1.50
CA TYR A 7 -4.78 15.25 -0.44
C TYR A 7 -5.57 15.26 0.87
N LYS A 8 -6.03 16.45 1.30
CA LYS A 8 -6.79 16.62 2.55
C LYS A 8 -8.16 15.91 2.50
N GLN A 9 -8.80 15.89 1.34
CA GLN A 9 -10.11 15.26 1.13
C GLN A 9 -9.99 13.74 0.98
N LEU A 10 -8.96 13.25 0.27
CA LEU A 10 -8.65 11.81 0.19
C LEU A 10 -8.28 11.21 1.54
N LEU A 11 -7.52 11.96 2.35
CA LEU A 11 -7.14 11.53 3.69
C LEU A 11 -8.36 11.40 4.59
N PHE A 12 -9.25 12.40 4.60
CA PHE A 12 -10.50 12.35 5.38
C PHE A 12 -11.40 11.18 4.96
N TYR A 13 -11.53 10.94 3.66
CA TYR A 13 -12.29 9.81 3.11
C TYR A 13 -11.70 8.45 3.51
N THR A 14 -10.37 8.32 3.56
CA THR A 14 -9.72 7.03 3.85
C THR A 14 -9.78 6.68 5.34
N PHE A 15 -9.82 7.68 6.24
CA PHE A 15 -9.90 7.44 7.68
C PHE A 15 -11.34 7.32 8.20
N ASP A 16 -12.31 8.02 7.62
CA ASP A 16 -13.71 7.91 8.04
C ASP A 16 -14.68 8.26 6.89
N PRO A 17 -15.05 7.28 6.04
CA PRO A 17 -15.96 7.51 4.93
C PRO A 17 -17.38 7.91 5.39
N LEU A 18 -17.81 7.45 6.57
CA LEU A 18 -19.11 7.80 7.15
C LEU A 18 -19.09 9.21 7.77
N GLY A 19 -18.01 9.55 8.48
CA GLY A 19 -17.77 10.89 9.01
C GLY A 19 -17.58 11.94 7.90
N ALA A 20 -16.95 11.57 6.78
CA ALA A 20 -16.81 12.44 5.61
C ALA A 20 -18.16 12.74 4.93
N GLN A 21 -19.05 11.74 4.88
CA GLN A 21 -20.40 11.90 4.33
C GLN A 21 -21.26 12.78 5.25
N ALA A 22 -21.12 12.61 6.57
CA ALA A 22 -21.78 13.47 7.57
C ALA A 22 -21.24 14.92 7.57
N ALA A 23 -19.96 15.12 7.22
CA ALA A 23 -19.33 16.43 7.07
C ALA A 23 -19.69 17.16 5.77
N GLY A 24 -20.57 16.59 4.94
CA GLY A 24 -21.04 17.21 3.69
C GLY A 24 -20.08 17.10 2.51
N LEU A 25 -19.04 16.25 2.57
CA LEU A 25 -18.21 16.00 1.40
C LEU A 25 -18.95 15.09 0.40
N PRO A 26 -18.84 15.35 -0.91
CA PRO A 26 -19.41 14.50 -1.95
C PRO A 26 -18.56 13.22 -2.12
N VAL A 27 -18.70 12.28 -1.18
CA VAL A 27 -17.94 11.02 -1.12
C VAL A 27 -18.04 10.21 -2.42
N ASN A 28 -19.23 10.14 -3.03
CA ASN A 28 -19.43 9.44 -4.30
C ASN A 28 -18.62 10.07 -5.44
N LEU A 29 -18.54 11.41 -5.50
CA LEU A 29 -17.81 12.12 -6.55
C LEU A 29 -16.29 11.94 -6.38
N LEU A 30 -15.81 11.94 -5.13
CA LEU A 30 -14.42 11.65 -4.81
C LEU A 30 -14.03 10.21 -5.21
N ASN A 31 -14.88 9.24 -4.87
CA ASN A 31 -14.63 7.83 -5.21
C ASN A 31 -14.61 7.62 -6.73
N PHE A 32 -15.61 8.14 -7.43
CA PHE A 32 -15.68 8.02 -8.89
C PHE A 32 -14.50 8.72 -9.56
N GLY A 33 -14.14 9.92 -9.10
CA GLY A 33 -12.98 10.66 -9.57
C GLY A 33 -11.66 9.89 -9.36
N LEU A 34 -11.49 9.28 -8.19
CA LEU A 34 -10.31 8.47 -7.87
C LEU A 34 -10.23 7.21 -8.74
N MET A 35 -11.35 6.49 -8.90
CA MET A 35 -11.43 5.30 -9.76
C MET A 35 -11.07 5.64 -11.21
N VAL A 36 -11.61 6.73 -11.75
CA VAL A 36 -11.30 7.20 -13.11
C VAL A 36 -9.84 7.59 -13.25
N LEU A 37 -9.27 8.31 -12.28
CA LEU A 37 -7.85 8.69 -12.27
C LEU A 37 -6.93 7.47 -12.28
N ILE A 38 -7.22 6.48 -11.42
CA ILE A 38 -6.44 5.24 -11.35
C ILE A 38 -6.57 4.47 -12.66
N ALA A 39 -7.79 4.29 -13.18
CA ALA A 39 -8.03 3.58 -14.43
C ALA A 39 -7.31 4.23 -15.62
N LEU A 40 -7.42 5.55 -15.77
CA LEU A 40 -6.71 6.31 -16.82
C LEU A 40 -5.20 6.14 -16.70
N THR A 41 -4.66 6.24 -15.48
CA THR A 41 -3.22 6.09 -15.22
C THR A 41 -2.73 4.69 -15.61
N ILE A 42 -3.47 3.65 -15.23
CA ILE A 42 -3.13 2.25 -15.54
C ILE A 42 -3.18 2.02 -17.05
N VAL A 43 -4.29 2.39 -17.72
CA VAL A 43 -4.47 2.17 -19.17
C VAL A 43 -3.41 2.91 -19.99
N ALA A 44 -3.08 4.16 -19.61
CA ALA A 44 -2.03 4.93 -20.27
C ALA A 44 -0.64 4.26 -20.11
N SER A 45 -0.33 3.77 -18.90
CA SER A 45 0.96 3.14 -18.59
C SER A 45 1.10 1.76 -19.23
N MET A 46 0.00 1.00 -19.32
CA MET A 46 -0.03 -0.35 -19.90
C MET A 46 0.46 -0.37 -21.34
N LYS A 47 0.14 0.67 -22.14
CA LYS A 47 0.60 0.76 -23.54
C LYS A 47 2.11 0.96 -23.67
N ALA A 48 2.74 1.61 -22.69
CA ALA A 48 4.17 1.92 -22.74
C ALA A 48 5.05 0.75 -22.30
N VAL A 49 4.65 0.01 -21.24
CA VAL A 49 5.55 -0.97 -20.61
C VAL A 49 4.94 -2.37 -20.40
N GLY A 50 3.66 -2.54 -20.69
CA GLY A 50 2.95 -3.82 -20.54
C GLY A 50 2.29 -4.00 -19.17
N VAL A 51 1.25 -4.84 -19.13
CA VAL A 51 0.37 -4.97 -17.95
C VAL A 51 1.08 -5.55 -16.73
N ILE A 52 2.01 -6.48 -16.92
CA ILE A 52 2.70 -7.19 -15.84
C ILE A 52 3.57 -6.22 -15.04
N LEU A 53 4.34 -5.36 -15.72
CA LEU A 53 5.18 -4.38 -15.04
C LEU A 53 4.32 -3.35 -14.30
N VAL A 54 3.25 -2.86 -14.93
CA VAL A 54 2.35 -1.88 -14.32
C VAL A 54 1.76 -2.42 -13.02
N LEU A 55 1.18 -3.62 -13.03
CA LEU A 55 0.61 -4.22 -11.83
C LEU A 55 1.67 -4.44 -10.74
N SER A 56 2.87 -4.87 -11.13
CA SER A 56 3.95 -5.12 -10.20
C SER A 56 4.43 -3.83 -9.52
N LEU A 57 4.62 -2.75 -10.28
CA LEU A 57 5.01 -1.44 -9.73
C LEU A 57 3.86 -0.72 -9.02
N LEU A 58 2.61 -1.06 -9.31
CA LEU A 58 1.45 -0.52 -8.60
C LEU A 58 1.28 -1.19 -7.23
N ILE A 59 1.44 -2.52 -7.16
CA ILE A 59 1.13 -3.31 -5.96
C ILE A 59 2.36 -3.45 -5.05
N THR A 60 3.51 -3.84 -5.61
CA THR A 60 4.69 -4.26 -4.83
C THR A 60 5.28 -3.16 -3.95
N PRO A 61 5.64 -1.96 -4.46
CA PRO A 61 6.21 -0.92 -3.62
C PRO A 61 5.20 -0.34 -2.62
N GLY A 62 3.91 -0.31 -2.98
CA GLY A 62 2.83 0.06 -2.06
C GLY A 62 2.69 -0.92 -0.90
N ALA A 63 2.66 -2.23 -1.20
CA ALA A 63 2.63 -3.29 -0.20
C ALA A 63 3.91 -3.29 0.66
N THR A 64 5.09 -3.10 0.05
CA THR A 64 6.37 -3.00 0.75
C THR A 64 6.40 -1.82 1.73
N ALA A 65 5.94 -0.65 1.30
CA ALA A 65 5.88 0.53 2.15
C ALA A 65 4.84 0.40 3.25
N TYR A 66 3.70 -0.22 2.95
CA TYR A 66 2.66 -0.53 3.93
C TYR A 66 3.14 -1.51 5.00
N LEU A 67 3.98 -2.48 4.62
CA LEU A 67 4.63 -3.39 5.57
C LEU A 67 5.57 -2.65 6.53
N LEU A 68 6.21 -1.56 6.09
CA LEU A 68 7.19 -0.82 6.91
C LEU A 68 6.55 0.27 7.79
N VAL A 69 5.44 0.90 7.37
CA VAL A 69 4.95 2.12 8.02
C VAL A 69 3.43 2.17 8.18
N LYS A 70 2.96 2.73 9.31
CA LYS A 70 1.54 2.83 9.67
C LYS A 70 0.81 4.10 9.21
N ARG A 71 1.54 5.14 8.76
CA ARG A 71 0.95 6.42 8.33
C ARG A 71 0.89 6.53 6.80
N LEU A 72 -0.28 6.84 6.25
CA LEU A 72 -0.52 7.02 4.80
C LEU A 72 0.50 7.93 4.10
N HIS A 73 0.82 9.07 4.70
CA HIS A 73 1.87 9.98 4.18
C HIS A 73 3.21 9.25 3.97
N GLN A 74 3.63 8.46 4.97
CA GLN A 74 4.90 7.76 4.92
C GLN A 74 4.84 6.59 3.93
N VAL A 75 3.70 5.89 3.81
CA VAL A 75 3.50 4.84 2.81
C VAL A 75 3.63 5.39 1.39
N MET A 76 3.08 6.57 1.11
CA MET A 76 3.20 7.21 -0.22
C MET A 76 4.65 7.57 -0.56
N ILE A 77 5.38 8.17 0.39
CA ILE A 77 6.78 8.59 0.18
C ILE A 77 7.69 7.36 0.05
N LEU A 78 7.59 6.39 0.97
CA LEU A 78 8.42 5.19 0.94
C LEU A 78 8.10 4.33 -0.29
N GLY A 79 6.82 4.20 -0.64
CA GLY A 79 6.39 3.44 -1.82
C GLY A 79 6.96 4.03 -3.11
N ALA A 80 6.87 5.35 -3.28
CA ALA A 80 7.51 6.01 -4.41
C ALA A 80 9.03 5.79 -4.43
N GLY A 81 9.69 5.93 -3.27
CA GLY A 81 11.14 5.72 -3.16
C GLY A 81 11.57 4.28 -3.52
N ILE A 82 10.89 3.28 -2.97
CA ILE A 82 11.16 1.85 -3.23
C ILE A 82 10.88 1.51 -4.70
N GLY A 83 9.80 2.05 -5.28
CA GLY A 83 9.46 1.82 -6.69
C GLY A 83 10.52 2.39 -7.64
N ILE A 84 11.03 3.59 -7.37
CA ILE A 84 12.12 4.20 -8.15
C ILE A 84 13.38 3.36 -8.01
N PHE A 85 13.77 3.02 -6.77
CA PHE A 85 14.99 2.26 -6.51
C PHE A 85 14.97 0.90 -7.20
N SER A 86 13.84 0.18 -7.09
CA SER A 86 13.63 -1.12 -7.72
C SER A 86 13.64 -1.04 -9.24
N SER A 87 13.08 0.03 -9.82
CA SER A 87 13.05 0.21 -11.27
C SER A 87 14.45 0.46 -11.82
N ILE A 88 15.25 1.29 -11.13
CA ILE A 88 16.64 1.57 -11.51
C ILE A 88 17.50 0.32 -11.40
N SER A 89 17.44 -0.40 -10.26
CA SER A 89 18.21 -1.63 -10.07
C SER A 89 17.78 -2.74 -11.02
N GLY A 90 16.48 -2.88 -11.29
CA GLY A 90 15.93 -3.85 -12.24
C GLY A 90 16.35 -3.57 -13.68
N MET A 91 16.35 -2.31 -14.08
CA MET A 91 16.81 -1.90 -15.42
C MET A 91 18.31 -2.16 -15.59
N TYR A 92 19.13 -1.91 -14.57
CA TYR A 92 20.57 -2.18 -14.60
C TYR A 92 20.88 -3.67 -14.70
N LEU A 93 20.15 -4.53 -13.99
CA LEU A 93 20.27 -5.99 -14.11
C LEU A 93 19.82 -6.49 -15.49
N SER A 94 18.75 -5.92 -16.04
CA SER A 94 18.26 -6.29 -17.38
C SER A 94 19.30 -6.05 -18.46
N TYR A 95 20.11 -4.99 -18.32
CA TYR A 95 21.19 -4.66 -19.24
C TYR A 95 22.30 -5.73 -19.24
N PHE A 96 22.63 -6.29 -18.08
CA PHE A 96 23.64 -7.35 -17.98
C PHE A 96 23.16 -8.71 -18.51
N PHE A 97 21.88 -9.04 -18.30
CA PHE A 97 21.33 -10.36 -18.61
C PHE A 97 20.58 -10.46 -19.96
N ASN A 98 20.52 -9.37 -20.76
CA ASN A 98 19.77 -9.32 -22.03
C ASN A 98 18.31 -9.80 -21.92
N LEU A 99 17.69 -9.63 -20.74
CA LEU A 99 16.29 -10.01 -20.49
C LEU A 99 15.34 -8.88 -20.93
N PRO A 100 14.05 -9.21 -21.20
CA PRO A 100 13.03 -8.18 -21.38
C PRO A 100 12.89 -7.33 -20.10
N SER A 101 12.96 -6.01 -20.25
CA SER A 101 13.01 -5.06 -19.13
C SER A 101 11.83 -5.18 -18.18
N GLY A 102 10.64 -5.51 -18.68
CA GLY A 102 9.43 -5.70 -17.87
C GLY A 102 9.61 -6.74 -16.76
N PRO A 103 9.69 -8.05 -17.08
CA PRO A 103 9.83 -9.11 -16.08
C PRO A 103 11.13 -9.01 -15.26
N ALA A 104 12.22 -8.45 -15.80
CA ALA A 104 13.45 -8.22 -15.04
C ALA A 104 13.24 -7.25 -13.86
N ILE A 105 12.53 -6.14 -14.09
CA ILE A 105 12.20 -5.19 -13.02
C ILE A 105 11.26 -5.84 -12.00
N VAL A 106 10.30 -6.66 -12.44
CA VAL A 106 9.40 -7.40 -11.54
C VAL A 106 10.17 -8.35 -10.64
N LEU A 107 11.12 -9.10 -11.20
CA LEU A 107 11.94 -10.03 -10.42
C LEU A 107 12.72 -9.32 -9.31
N VAL A 108 13.29 -8.15 -9.62
CA VAL A 108 14.01 -7.32 -8.63
C VAL A 108 13.07 -6.71 -7.61
N ALA A 109 11.89 -6.22 -8.04
CA ALA A 109 10.87 -5.67 -7.14
C ALA A 109 10.35 -6.74 -6.17
N SER A 110 10.08 -7.95 -6.66
CA SER A 110 9.69 -9.09 -5.83
C SER A 110 10.81 -9.51 -4.88
N GLY A 111 12.07 -9.51 -5.33
CA GLY A 111 13.22 -9.76 -4.46
C GLY A 111 13.33 -8.74 -3.32
N LEU A 112 13.19 -7.45 -3.64
CA LEU A 112 13.14 -6.37 -2.65
C LEU A 112 11.94 -6.49 -1.72
N PHE A 113 10.77 -6.88 -2.21
CA PHE A 113 9.60 -7.15 -1.39
C PHE A 113 9.84 -8.29 -0.42
N VAL A 114 10.43 -9.40 -0.86
CA VAL A 114 10.76 -10.55 0.00
C VAL A 114 11.79 -10.14 1.05
N LEU A 115 12.83 -9.39 0.67
CA LEU A 115 13.81 -8.84 1.61
C LEU A 115 13.15 -7.90 2.62
N ALA A 116 12.26 -7.02 2.18
CA ALA A 116 11.51 -6.15 3.05
C ALA A 116 10.51 -6.92 3.92
N LEU A 117 9.95 -8.03 3.46
CA LEU A 117 9.08 -8.90 4.26
C LEU A 117 9.89 -9.61 5.35
N LEU A 118 11.11 -10.05 5.04
CA LEU A 118 12.07 -10.63 5.99
C LEU A 118 12.59 -9.61 7.00
N PHE A 119 12.90 -8.38 6.56
CA PHE A 119 13.43 -7.30 7.39
C PHE A 119 12.37 -6.40 8.01
N SER A 120 11.10 -6.48 7.61
CA SER A 120 10.07 -5.57 8.13
C SER A 120 9.75 -5.92 9.59
N PRO A 121 9.97 -4.99 10.52
CA PRO A 121 9.65 -5.19 11.94
C PRO A 121 8.15 -5.04 12.25
N SER A 122 7.30 -4.64 11.28
CA SER A 122 5.86 -4.42 11.50
C SER A 122 4.97 -5.64 11.16
N TYR A 123 5.45 -6.55 10.32
CA TYR A 123 4.79 -7.83 9.98
C TYR A 123 5.79 -8.99 9.84
N GLY A 124 6.98 -8.85 10.43
CA GLY A 124 7.95 -9.92 10.47
C GLY A 124 7.37 -11.11 11.22
N ILE A 125 7.43 -12.27 10.59
CA ILE A 125 6.97 -13.58 11.09
C ILE A 125 7.61 -13.91 12.47
N PHE A 126 8.66 -13.18 12.87
CA PHE A 126 9.37 -13.28 14.16
C PHE A 126 9.10 -12.16 15.17
N THR A 127 8.42 -11.07 14.83
CA THR A 127 8.02 -10.06 15.81
C THR A 127 6.51 -10.04 15.85
N GLN A 128 5.96 -10.87 16.72
CA GLN A 128 4.65 -10.61 17.30
C GLN A 128 4.59 -9.11 17.64
N PRO A 129 3.73 -8.30 17.01
CA PRO A 129 3.28 -7.12 17.71
C PRO A 129 2.66 -7.70 18.95
N LYS A 130 3.24 -7.36 20.10
CA LYS A 130 2.72 -7.56 21.45
C LYS A 130 1.21 -7.34 21.39
N SER A 131 0.47 -8.40 21.08
CA SER A 131 -0.97 -8.36 20.87
C SER A 131 -1.47 -8.10 22.25
N ASN A 132 -1.85 -6.86 22.45
CA ASN A 132 -2.28 -6.33 23.71
C ASN A 132 -3.42 -7.22 24.19
N SER A 133 -3.09 -8.19 25.04
CA SER A 133 -3.95 -9.15 25.74
C SER A 133 -4.84 -8.43 26.77
N GLN A 134 -5.23 -7.21 26.46
CA GLN A 134 -6.06 -6.30 27.22
C GLN A 134 -7.43 -6.10 26.58
N GLN A 135 -7.70 -6.72 25.43
CA GLN A 135 -9.07 -7.06 25.02
C GLN A 135 -9.46 -8.40 25.64
N LEU A 136 -9.51 -8.46 26.97
CA LEU A 136 -10.32 -9.48 27.61
C LEU A 136 -11.78 -9.08 27.33
N PRO A 137 -12.58 -9.88 26.58
CA PRO A 137 -13.95 -9.50 26.28
C PRO A 137 -14.73 -9.32 27.58
N ALA A 138 -15.51 -8.23 27.66
CA ALA A 138 -16.33 -7.87 28.83
C ALA A 138 -17.20 -9.04 29.36
N VAL A 139 -17.52 -9.98 28.47
CA VAL A 139 -18.22 -11.26 28.73
C VAL A 139 -17.62 -12.06 29.91
N TRP A 140 -16.30 -12.05 30.09
CA TRP A 140 -15.67 -12.77 31.21
C TRP A 140 -15.92 -12.11 32.58
N ARG A 141 -16.19 -10.80 32.62
CA ARG A 141 -16.59 -10.11 33.86
C ARG A 141 -18.04 -10.45 34.22
N GLU A 142 -18.92 -10.53 33.22
CA GLU A 142 -20.33 -10.92 33.43
C GLU A 142 -20.46 -12.38 33.87
N LEU A 143 -19.69 -13.30 33.26
CA LEU A 143 -19.69 -14.70 33.69
C LEU A 143 -19.20 -14.88 35.14
N LYS A 144 -18.22 -14.07 35.58
CA LYS A 144 -17.77 -14.07 36.98
C LYS A 144 -18.79 -13.49 37.95
N GLN A 145 -19.71 -12.65 37.49
CA GLN A 145 -20.83 -12.15 38.29
C GLN A 145 -21.99 -13.13 38.36
N LEU A 146 -22.20 -13.96 37.33
CA LEU A 146 -23.27 -14.97 37.32
C LEU A 146 -22.94 -16.24 38.12
N ILE A 147 -21.66 -16.52 38.36
CA ILE A 147 -21.20 -17.70 39.12
C ILE A 147 -21.00 -17.38 40.62
N ARG A 148 -21.12 -16.11 41.03
CA ARG A 148 -21.02 -15.68 42.43
C ARG A 148 -22.40 -15.40 43.00
#